data_AF-A0A2D8DAU9-F1
#
_entry.id   AF-A0A2D8DAU9-F1
#
_cell.length_a   1.000
_cell.length_b   1.000
_cell.length_c   1.000
_cell.angle_alpha   90.00
_cell.angle_beta   90.00
_cell.angle_gamma   90.00
#
_symmetry.space_group_name_H-M   'P 1'
#
loop_
_entity.id
_entity.type
_entity.pdbx_description
1 polymer ?
#
loop_
_entity_poly.entity_id
_entity_poly.type
_entity_poly.pdbx_seq_one_letter_code
_entity_poly.pdbx_strand_id
1 'polypeptide(L)'
;MEAMAIKPKIIRKTDNMDYVKIDVNLGHADRPRFVRIFGAEALAPDAGRILSKSPRCAIRCCDVPVSQAPASTRIRQGLSMKRPKKLVRQINRVAGTMGHLDTNALGRFAGWAVSRSGKDLQIEAWIDGQLAATTTTGGDRPDVERKLPGYPRARFSGFTLQLPESALSQDRVVDVKIMARGDGTLAPKAWLGTASLAGDALLEKLASAPKSGIVGPFPPDVIDIVAVFAPDVVGDLGSLSGQKRFVHALRKILLVSELRELAPIAAYVRYLSAISAHFAFVDRFFPSVNRQAREGSADFHGKPNSVGEIISIAHQLYVLKAHGIAGDFAEFGCFKGFSSSMLSFACKQLDLKMHIFDSFEGLPEAEHSGYTEGDYAGSLEEVTENIRRMGSLEQVTFHKGFYADTFREYRPPHLMCLWMDVDLEVSAKDLVVVADRLDPKASLFSHECTADMFVDGQIVNAPRPDNPIPPVLDRFEELGRPLTGNHLHGHTGAFWPRSGGIPVMHHDALQDLLRVLRKDVLK
;
A
#
# COMPACT_ATOMS: atom_id res chain seq x y z
N MET A 1 24.61 -10.70 33.73
CA MET A 1 23.38 -10.05 34.23
C MET A 1 23.53 -9.42 35.62
N GLU A 2 24.56 -9.72 36.42
CA GLU A 2 24.85 -8.91 37.63
C GLU A 2 25.61 -7.59 37.35
N ALA A 3 26.29 -7.45 36.20
CA ALA A 3 27.06 -6.25 35.88
C ALA A 3 26.23 -5.02 35.42
N MET A 4 24.90 -5.09 35.36
CA MET A 4 24.07 -4.00 34.81
C MET A 4 22.88 -3.55 35.69
N ALA A 5 22.68 -4.11 36.89
CA ALA A 5 21.68 -3.65 37.87
C ALA A 5 20.24 -3.39 37.31
N ILE A 6 19.80 -4.12 36.28
CA ILE A 6 18.41 -4.06 35.78
C ILE A 6 17.64 -5.26 36.32
N LYS A 7 16.59 -5.02 37.12
CA LYS A 7 15.65 -6.08 37.54
C LYS A 7 14.67 -6.38 36.41
N PRO A 8 14.62 -7.61 35.86
CA PRO A 8 13.61 -7.98 34.87
C PRO A 8 12.22 -8.08 35.52
N LYS A 9 11.18 -7.64 34.80
CA LYS A 9 9.78 -7.79 35.21
C LYS A 9 9.18 -8.95 34.40
N ILE A 10 8.79 -10.03 35.07
CA ILE A 10 8.16 -11.22 34.45
C ILE A 10 6.69 -10.88 34.19
N ILE A 11 6.18 -11.07 32.96
CA ILE A 11 4.82 -10.63 32.58
C ILE A 11 3.85 -11.80 32.34
N ARG A 12 4.29 -13.07 32.19
CA ARG A 12 3.38 -14.23 32.23
C ARG A 12 4.12 -15.57 32.36
N LYS A 13 3.48 -16.53 33.03
CA LYS A 13 3.94 -17.92 33.21
C LYS A 13 2.93 -18.85 32.52
N THR A 14 3.39 -19.77 31.69
CA THR A 14 2.61 -20.93 31.21
C THR A 14 3.55 -22.13 31.13
N ASP A 15 2.99 -23.32 31.36
CA ASP A 15 3.61 -24.43 32.10
C ASP A 15 4.82 -25.16 31.50
N ASN A 16 5.53 -24.64 30.49
CA ASN A 16 6.78 -25.30 30.04
C ASN A 16 7.84 -24.40 29.37
N MET A 17 7.76 -23.06 29.41
CA MET A 17 8.87 -22.19 28.98
C MET A 17 8.85 -20.82 29.68
N ASP A 18 10.02 -20.36 30.14
CA ASP A 18 10.22 -19.00 30.68
C ASP A 18 10.45 -17.98 29.55
N TYR A 19 9.50 -17.06 29.35
CA TYR A 19 9.70 -15.90 28.47
C TYR A 19 10.17 -14.70 29.29
N VAL A 20 11.43 -14.28 29.08
CA VAL A 20 11.98 -13.07 29.69
C VAL A 20 12.02 -11.94 28.66
N LYS A 21 11.24 -10.88 28.87
CA LYS A 21 11.41 -9.63 28.12
C LYS A 21 12.58 -8.85 28.73
N ILE A 22 13.64 -8.66 27.95
CA ILE A 22 14.76 -7.80 28.32
C ILE A 22 14.68 -6.55 27.43
N ASP A 23 14.33 -5.40 28.00
CA ASP A 23 14.46 -4.11 27.30
C ASP A 23 15.95 -3.72 27.28
N VAL A 24 16.66 -4.13 26.23
CA VAL A 24 18.04 -3.70 26.00
C VAL A 24 18.00 -2.40 25.20
N ASN A 25 18.38 -1.29 25.84
CA ASN A 25 18.51 0.00 25.14
C ASN A 25 19.81 0.00 24.32
N LEU A 26 19.79 -0.67 23.16
CA LEU A 26 20.88 -0.64 22.19
C LEU A 26 20.69 0.58 21.28
N GLY A 27 21.44 1.64 21.57
CA GLY A 27 21.42 2.86 20.77
C GLY A 27 21.63 2.58 19.28
N HIS A 28 20.60 2.90 18.49
CA HIS A 28 20.57 2.98 17.02
C HIS A 28 21.01 1.75 16.21
N ALA A 29 20.03 0.92 15.84
CA ALA A 29 19.77 0.47 14.48
C ALA A 29 18.38 -0.18 14.42
N ASP A 30 17.57 0.20 13.45
CA ASP A 30 16.25 -0.37 13.18
C ASP A 30 16.33 -1.87 12.85
N ARG A 31 15.77 -2.71 13.73
CA ARG A 31 15.07 -4.00 13.50
C ARG A 31 15.08 -4.84 14.80
N PRO A 32 13.95 -5.45 15.23
CA PRO A 32 13.98 -6.44 16.31
C PRO A 32 14.71 -7.70 15.83
N ARG A 33 15.71 -8.17 16.59
CA ARG A 33 16.32 -9.49 16.38
C ARG A 33 15.87 -10.40 17.52
N PHE A 34 15.25 -11.53 17.17
CA PHE A 34 14.92 -12.57 18.12
C PHE A 34 16.20 -13.30 18.56
N VAL A 35 16.38 -13.49 19.86
CA VAL A 35 17.46 -14.32 20.42
C VAL A 35 16.83 -15.65 20.85
N ARG A 36 17.32 -16.77 20.30
CA ARG A 36 16.97 -18.11 20.76
C ARG A 36 17.97 -18.52 21.84
N ILE A 37 17.51 -18.80 23.04
CA ILE A 37 18.33 -19.33 24.13
C ILE A 37 18.07 -20.84 24.19
N PHE A 38 19.11 -21.66 24.02
CA PHE A 38 18.98 -23.11 24.18
C PHE A 38 19.19 -23.48 25.65
N GLY A 39 18.28 -24.29 26.19
CA GLY A 39 18.49 -25.03 27.44
C GLY A 39 19.52 -26.13 27.21
N ALA A 40 20.36 -26.38 28.23
CA ALA A 40 21.45 -27.33 28.14
C ALA A 40 20.91 -28.77 28.17
N GLU A 41 20.92 -29.44 27.02
CA GLU A 41 21.10 -30.89 26.89
C GLU A 41 21.37 -31.22 25.41
N ALA A 42 22.25 -32.20 25.16
CA ALA A 42 22.83 -32.63 23.88
C ALA A 42 24.00 -31.78 23.31
N LEU A 43 25.20 -32.01 23.84
CA LEU A 43 26.48 -31.70 23.20
C LEU A 43 27.04 -32.96 22.51
N ALA A 44 27.36 -32.87 21.22
CA ALA A 44 28.32 -33.77 20.55
C ALA A 44 29.51 -32.95 19.99
N PRO A 45 30.72 -33.53 19.93
CA PRO A 45 31.95 -32.79 19.72
C PRO A 45 32.31 -32.76 18.23
N ASP A 46 32.60 -31.59 17.66
CA ASP A 46 33.91 -31.30 17.09
C ASP A 46 33.96 -29.91 16.42
N ALA A 47 35.18 -29.37 16.42
CA ALA A 47 35.65 -28.13 15.78
C ALA A 47 35.08 -26.79 16.31
N GLY A 48 35.85 -26.13 17.20
CA GLY A 48 35.66 -24.71 17.50
C GLY A 48 36.40 -24.23 18.75
N ARG A 49 37.28 -23.23 18.60
CA ARG A 49 38.14 -22.67 19.66
C ARG A 49 37.32 -21.91 20.71
N ILE A 50 37.53 -22.23 21.99
CA ILE A 50 36.87 -21.58 23.15
C ILE A 50 37.46 -20.18 23.38
N LEU A 51 36.61 -19.14 23.41
CA LEU A 51 36.98 -17.76 23.76
C LEU A 51 36.28 -17.31 25.05
N SER A 52 36.58 -17.96 26.18
CA SER A 52 36.74 -17.38 27.53
C SER A 52 36.77 -18.50 28.59
N LYS A 53 37.56 -18.33 29.65
CA LYS A 53 37.52 -19.18 30.85
C LYS A 53 36.57 -18.55 31.87
N SER A 54 35.32 -19.00 31.88
CA SER A 54 34.39 -18.85 33.02
C SER A 54 33.39 -20.01 32.99
N PRO A 55 33.06 -20.68 34.11
CA PRO A 55 32.39 -21.98 34.10
C PRO A 55 30.88 -21.95 33.78
N ARG A 56 30.30 -20.85 33.28
CA ARG A 56 28.84 -20.70 33.20
C ARG A 56 28.25 -20.15 31.89
N CYS A 57 29.01 -19.99 30.82
CA CYS A 57 28.45 -19.70 29.48
C CYS A 57 29.45 -20.06 28.38
N ALA A 58 29.08 -20.99 27.49
CA ALA A 58 29.79 -21.23 26.23
C ALA A 58 28.97 -20.64 25.08
N ILE A 59 29.58 -19.80 24.25
CA ILE A 59 29.01 -19.34 22.99
C ILE A 59 29.78 -20.05 21.87
N ARG A 60 29.11 -20.93 21.13
CA ARG A 60 29.64 -21.50 19.87
C ARG A 60 29.09 -20.68 18.70
N CYS A 61 29.99 -20.22 17.84
CA CYS A 61 29.66 -19.74 16.51
C CYS A 61 29.84 -20.95 15.58
N CYS A 62 28.78 -21.43 14.93
CA CYS A 62 28.91 -22.43 13.87
C CYS A 62 29.05 -21.69 12.54
N ASP A 63 30.11 -22.01 11.79
CA ASP A 63 30.34 -21.52 10.44
C ASP A 63 29.28 -22.10 9.50
N VAL A 64 28.54 -21.23 8.79
CA VAL A 64 27.72 -21.64 7.64
C VAL A 64 28.61 -21.57 6.40
N PRO A 65 28.63 -22.63 5.56
CA PRO A 65 29.46 -22.69 4.36
C PRO A 65 29.03 -21.67 3.30
N VAL A 66 30.05 -21.16 2.60
CA VAL A 66 29.95 -20.18 1.52
C VAL A 66 29.39 -20.84 0.26
N SER A 67 28.06 -20.84 0.12
CA SER A 67 27.37 -20.64 -1.16
C SER A 67 26.75 -19.23 -1.26
N GLN A 68 27.01 -18.37 -0.28
CA GLN A 68 26.68 -16.96 -0.29
C GLN A 68 27.82 -16.16 0.34
N ALA A 69 28.88 -15.95 -0.43
CA ALA A 69 29.94 -14.96 -0.22
C ALA A 69 30.83 -15.00 -1.48
N PRO A 70 31.85 -14.14 -1.64
CA PRO A 70 32.10 -12.81 -1.07
C PRO A 70 32.76 -11.86 -2.10
N ALA A 71 32.91 -10.57 -1.75
CA ALA A 71 34.11 -9.85 -2.14
C ALA A 71 34.43 -8.77 -1.10
N SER A 72 35.54 -9.01 -0.39
CA SER A 72 36.56 -8.05 0.07
C SER A 72 36.17 -6.56 0.13
N THR A 73 36.56 -5.81 1.16
CA THR A 73 38.00 -5.53 1.33
C THR A 73 38.40 -5.05 2.72
N ARG A 74 39.61 -5.51 3.06
CA ARG A 74 40.60 -5.02 4.04
C ARG A 74 40.50 -3.54 4.43
N ILE A 75 40.47 -3.34 5.75
CA ILE A 75 41.46 -2.60 6.56
C ILE A 75 42.09 -1.36 5.89
N ARG A 76 41.74 -0.18 6.40
CA ARG A 76 42.72 0.72 7.04
C ARG A 76 42.14 1.33 8.31
N GLN A 77 42.88 1.13 9.40
CA GLN A 77 42.74 1.85 10.65
C GLN A 77 42.85 3.35 10.41
N GLY A 78 41.91 4.08 11.01
CA GLY A 78 42.04 5.49 11.34
C GLY A 78 41.10 5.73 12.51
N LEU A 79 41.66 5.90 13.71
CA LEU A 79 40.90 6.16 14.93
C LEU A 79 39.82 7.23 14.69
N SER A 80 38.54 6.84 14.80
CA SER A 80 37.46 7.81 14.95
C SER A 80 36.80 7.56 16.30
N MET A 81 37.18 8.39 17.27
CA MET A 81 36.44 8.51 18.52
C MET A 81 34.98 8.84 18.18
N LYS A 82 34.07 7.88 18.39
CA LYS A 82 32.64 8.11 18.25
C LYS A 82 32.21 9.17 19.27
N ARG A 83 31.99 10.40 18.82
CA ARG A 83 31.39 11.45 19.64
C ARG A 83 29.98 11.00 20.08
N PRO A 84 29.63 11.05 21.37
CA PRO A 84 28.32 10.59 21.86
C PRO A 84 27.18 11.37 21.19
N LYS A 85 26.13 10.70 20.71
CA LYS A 85 24.99 11.36 20.03
C LYS A 85 24.28 12.44 20.86
N LYS A 86 24.28 12.34 22.20
CA LYS A 86 23.84 13.40 23.12
C LYS A 86 24.79 14.60 23.12
N LEU A 87 26.09 14.35 23.09
CA LEU A 87 27.12 15.39 22.95
C LEU A 87 27.08 16.03 21.55
N VAL A 88 26.76 15.30 20.47
CA VAL A 88 26.59 15.87 19.12
C VAL A 88 25.36 16.77 19.02
N ARG A 89 24.24 16.42 19.65
CA ARG A 89 23.06 17.32 19.73
C ARG A 89 23.34 18.55 20.60
N GLN A 90 24.07 18.40 21.70
CA GLN A 90 24.46 19.49 22.59
C GLN A 90 25.55 20.38 21.98
N ILE A 91 26.49 19.80 21.23
CA ILE A 91 27.47 20.49 20.39
C ILE A 91 26.75 21.17 19.22
N ASN A 92 25.76 20.57 18.56
CA ASN A 92 24.97 21.26 17.52
C ASN A 92 24.13 22.41 18.07
N ARG A 93 23.69 22.32 19.33
CA ARG A 93 23.03 23.42 20.06
C ARG A 93 24.00 24.54 20.47
N VAL A 94 25.30 24.23 20.50
CA VAL A 94 26.43 25.15 20.74
C VAL A 94 27.11 25.58 19.42
N ALA A 95 26.90 24.84 18.33
CA ALA A 95 27.55 25.00 17.05
C ALA A 95 26.73 25.92 16.16
N GLY A 96 26.98 27.21 16.31
CA GLY A 96 27.03 28.17 15.23
C GLY A 96 25.85 28.20 14.26
N THR A 97 25.71 27.21 13.38
CA THR A 97 24.91 27.23 12.15
C THR A 97 23.71 26.30 12.19
N MET A 98 22.53 26.81 11.83
CA MET A 98 21.28 26.04 11.67
C MET A 98 20.56 26.48 10.40
N GLY A 99 19.60 25.69 9.92
CA GLY A 99 18.75 26.10 8.82
C GLY A 99 17.74 25.03 8.44
N HIS A 100 16.96 25.32 7.41
CA HIS A 100 15.96 24.44 6.86
C HIS A 100 15.81 24.66 5.36
N LEU A 101 15.53 23.59 4.64
CA LEU A 101 15.09 23.65 3.25
C LEU A 101 13.56 23.76 3.26
N ASP A 102 13.03 24.88 2.76
CA ASP A 102 11.59 25.12 2.76
C ASP A 102 10.91 24.48 1.55
N THR A 103 11.54 24.56 0.37
CA THR A 103 10.96 24.04 -0.87
C THR A 103 12.02 23.69 -1.91
N ASN A 104 11.64 22.81 -2.83
CA ASN A 104 12.30 22.62 -4.11
C ASN A 104 11.26 22.62 -5.24
N ALA A 105 11.63 23.16 -6.40
CA ALA A 105 10.85 23.08 -7.62
C ALA A 105 11.78 23.25 -8.82
N LEU A 106 11.79 22.29 -9.77
CA LEU A 106 12.57 22.37 -11.01
C LEU A 106 14.05 22.72 -10.78
N GLY A 107 14.70 22.01 -9.85
CA GLY A 107 16.11 22.26 -9.49
C GLY A 107 16.37 23.58 -8.75
N ARG A 108 15.34 24.35 -8.42
CA ARG A 108 15.42 25.54 -7.57
C ARG A 108 15.12 25.17 -6.12
N PHE A 109 16.02 25.56 -5.23
CA PHE A 109 15.91 25.33 -3.79
C PHE A 109 15.78 26.66 -3.07
N ALA A 110 14.87 26.73 -2.11
CA ALA A 110 14.73 27.87 -1.22
C ALA A 110 14.63 27.41 0.23
N GLY A 111 15.13 28.26 1.13
CA GLY A 111 15.17 27.96 2.55
C GLY A 111 15.79 29.09 3.33
N TRP A 112 16.22 28.78 4.55
CA TRP A 112 16.97 29.69 5.39
C TRP A 112 18.13 28.99 6.09
N ALA A 113 19.18 29.75 6.37
CA ALA A 113 20.26 29.32 7.24
C ALA A 113 20.80 30.51 8.05
N VAL A 114 21.09 30.29 9.33
CA VAL A 114 21.61 31.30 10.26
C VAL A 114 22.87 30.80 10.92
N SER A 115 23.75 31.72 11.29
CA SER A 115 24.89 31.40 12.14
C SER A 115 25.14 32.45 13.22
N ARG A 116 25.72 32.03 14.34
CA ARG A 116 26.14 32.93 15.42
C ARG A 116 27.31 33.84 15.04
N SER A 117 28.01 33.57 13.94
CA SER A 117 29.10 34.43 13.43
C SER A 117 28.60 35.80 12.93
N GLY A 118 27.30 35.92 12.61
CA GLY A 118 26.73 37.13 12.03
C GLY A 118 27.21 37.47 10.63
N LYS A 119 27.81 36.50 9.93
CA LYS A 119 28.16 36.58 8.51
C LYS A 119 27.16 35.83 7.66
N ASP A 120 27.10 36.19 6.38
CA ASP A 120 26.36 35.41 5.39
C ASP A 120 26.99 34.02 5.24
N LEU A 121 26.15 33.03 4.98
CA LEU A 121 26.54 31.63 4.84
C LEU A 121 26.57 31.24 3.38
N GLN A 122 27.57 30.44 3.01
CA GLN A 122 27.58 29.78 1.71
C GLN A 122 26.65 28.58 1.76
N ILE A 123 25.70 28.53 0.84
CA ILE A 123 24.83 27.39 0.64
C ILE A 123 25.36 26.59 -0.54
N GLU A 124 25.48 25.28 -0.36
CA GLU A 124 26.08 24.36 -1.32
C GLU A 124 25.09 23.25 -1.66
N ALA A 125 24.91 22.99 -2.96
CA ALA A 125 24.20 21.82 -3.45
C ALA A 125 25.20 20.77 -3.92
N TRP A 126 25.08 19.56 -3.38
CA TRP A 126 25.98 18.44 -3.68
C TRP A 126 25.21 17.29 -4.33
N ILE A 127 25.75 16.76 -5.42
CA ILE A 127 25.25 15.59 -6.13
C ILE A 127 26.40 14.59 -6.22
N ASP A 128 26.21 13.36 -5.76
CA ASP A 128 27.24 12.29 -5.71
C ASP A 128 28.58 12.70 -5.09
N GLY A 129 28.54 13.63 -4.13
CA GLY A 129 29.75 14.14 -3.48
C GLY A 129 30.52 15.18 -4.30
N GLN A 130 30.00 15.61 -5.45
CA GLN A 130 30.49 16.76 -6.21
C GLN A 130 29.65 18.00 -5.94
N LEU A 131 30.30 19.17 -5.89
CA LEU A 131 29.63 20.45 -5.69
C LEU A 131 29.01 20.88 -7.02
N ALA A 132 27.68 20.93 -7.08
CA ALA A 132 26.92 21.23 -8.29
C ALA A 132 26.61 22.72 -8.42
N ALA A 133 26.31 23.40 -7.31
CA ALA A 133 26.01 24.83 -7.29
C ALA A 133 26.23 25.43 -5.90
N THR A 134 26.42 26.75 -5.85
CA THR A 134 26.50 27.51 -4.61
C THR A 134 25.71 28.81 -4.67
N THR A 135 25.22 29.27 -3.54
CA THR A 135 24.68 30.63 -3.34
C THR A 135 25.08 31.13 -1.96
N THR A 136 24.66 32.34 -1.59
CA THR A 136 24.82 32.88 -0.23
C THR A 136 23.46 33.23 0.37
N THR A 137 23.38 33.26 1.71
CA THR A 137 22.23 33.84 2.40
C THR A 137 22.17 35.35 2.16
N GLY A 138 20.96 35.92 2.28
CA GLY A 138 20.73 37.36 2.17
C GLY A 138 19.26 37.75 1.99
N GLY A 139 18.38 36.77 1.71
CA GLY A 139 16.95 36.99 1.54
C GLY A 139 16.23 37.32 2.85
N ASP A 140 15.20 38.16 2.78
CA ASP A 140 14.41 38.63 3.93
C ASP A 140 13.52 37.50 4.50
N ARG A 141 13.59 37.30 5.82
CA ARG A 141 12.97 36.24 6.63
C ARG A 141 12.63 36.75 8.04
N PRO A 142 11.68 37.70 8.17
CA PRO A 142 11.24 38.22 9.46
C PRO A 142 10.59 37.15 10.36
N ASP A 143 10.08 36.06 9.76
CA ASP A 143 9.58 34.89 10.49
C ASP A 143 10.69 34.13 11.22
N VAL A 144 11.89 34.03 10.61
CA VAL A 144 13.06 33.39 11.20
C VAL A 144 13.64 34.27 12.31
N GLU A 145 13.74 35.59 12.09
CA GLU A 145 14.15 36.55 13.12
C GLU A 145 13.28 36.46 14.38
N ARG A 146 11.95 36.46 14.21
CA ARG A 146 11.02 36.33 15.34
C ARG A 146 11.21 35.04 16.13
N LYS A 147 11.52 33.92 15.46
CA LYS A 147 11.76 32.62 16.10
C LYS A 147 13.16 32.49 16.70
N LEU A 148 14.15 33.19 16.13
CA LEU A 148 15.57 33.09 16.46
C LEU A 148 16.21 34.47 16.71
N PRO A 149 15.69 35.28 17.66
CA PRO A 149 16.15 36.66 17.87
C PRO A 149 17.61 36.75 18.35
N GLY A 150 18.16 35.66 18.90
CA GLY A 150 19.56 35.58 19.33
C GLY A 150 20.57 35.26 18.22
N TYR A 151 20.13 35.14 16.97
CA TYR A 151 21.00 34.90 15.82
C TYR A 151 21.18 36.19 15.03
N PRO A 152 22.41 36.75 14.94
CA PRO A 152 22.64 37.92 14.12
C PRO A 152 22.32 37.63 12.65
N ARG A 153 21.78 38.63 11.95
CA ARG A 153 21.29 38.51 10.57
C ARG A 153 20.21 37.44 10.35
N ALA A 154 19.50 36.99 11.39
CA ALA A 154 18.38 36.06 11.23
C ALA A 154 17.32 36.55 10.23
N ARG A 155 17.10 37.86 10.16
CA ARG A 155 16.25 38.49 9.15
C ARG A 155 16.73 38.29 7.73
N PHE A 156 18.04 38.22 7.47
CA PHE A 156 18.60 38.06 6.12
C PHE A 156 19.08 36.62 5.86
N SER A 157 18.47 35.66 6.54
CA SER A 157 18.88 34.25 6.50
C SER A 157 18.38 33.48 5.28
N GLY A 158 17.50 34.07 4.49
CA GLY A 158 16.91 33.42 3.32
C GLY A 158 17.93 33.16 2.23
N PHE A 159 17.75 32.07 1.48
CA PHE A 159 18.54 31.79 0.28
C PHE A 159 17.66 31.26 -0.86
N THR A 160 18.16 31.41 -2.08
CA THR A 160 17.66 30.71 -3.26
C THR A 160 18.85 30.20 -4.06
N LEU A 161 18.84 28.90 -4.38
CA LEU A 161 19.88 28.22 -5.12
C LEU A 161 19.25 27.55 -6.34
N GLN A 162 19.80 27.80 -7.53
CA GLN A 162 19.39 27.15 -8.77
C GLN A 162 20.48 26.16 -9.19
N LEU A 163 20.10 24.91 -9.47
CA LEU A 163 20.99 23.97 -10.13
C LEU A 163 21.15 24.34 -11.62
N PRO A 164 22.36 24.19 -12.19
CA PRO A 164 22.54 24.30 -13.63
C PRO A 164 21.86 23.12 -14.33
N GLU A 165 21.33 23.34 -15.54
CA GLU A 165 20.68 22.29 -16.36
C GLU A 165 21.58 21.07 -16.57
N SER A 166 22.89 21.28 -16.74
CA SER A 166 23.87 20.20 -16.88
C SER A 166 23.87 19.22 -15.70
N ALA A 167 23.53 19.69 -14.49
CA ALA A 167 23.45 18.83 -13.30
C ALA A 167 22.20 17.92 -13.29
N LEU A 168 21.19 18.23 -14.10
CA LEU A 168 19.92 17.50 -14.20
C LEU A 168 19.75 16.74 -15.53
N SER A 169 20.73 16.74 -16.43
CA SER A 169 20.66 16.05 -17.73
C SER A 169 20.66 14.50 -17.70
N GLN A 170 20.61 13.86 -16.52
CA GLN A 170 20.92 12.43 -16.36
C GLN A 170 19.70 11.50 -16.51
N ASP A 171 19.90 10.27 -17.01
CA ASP A 171 18.88 9.20 -17.03
C ASP A 171 18.81 8.46 -15.68
N ARG A 172 18.61 9.21 -14.59
CA ARG A 172 18.38 8.66 -13.26
C ARG A 172 17.75 9.69 -12.31
N VAL A 173 17.32 9.20 -11.15
CA VAL A 173 17.04 10.05 -9.99
C VAL A 173 18.35 10.46 -9.33
N VAL A 174 18.47 11.73 -8.98
CA VAL A 174 19.63 12.32 -8.30
C VAL A 174 19.23 12.84 -6.92
N ASP A 175 20.04 12.52 -5.90
CA ASP A 175 19.87 13.05 -4.55
C ASP A 175 20.72 14.31 -4.37
N VAL A 176 20.04 15.46 -4.25
CA VAL A 176 20.69 16.75 -4.04
C VAL A 176 20.75 17.05 -2.55
N LYS A 177 21.96 17.08 -1.99
CA LYS A 177 22.19 17.43 -0.58
C LYS A 177 22.46 18.92 -0.45
N ILE A 178 21.63 19.61 0.33
CA ILE A 178 21.77 21.05 0.57
C ILE A 178 22.45 21.26 1.92
N MET A 179 23.56 22.00 1.90
CA MET A 179 24.41 22.25 3.06
C MET A 179 24.65 23.75 3.24
N ALA A 180 24.67 24.23 4.48
CA ALA A 180 25.17 25.56 4.82
C ALA A 180 26.59 25.48 5.41
N ARG A 181 27.46 26.38 4.96
CA ARG A 181 28.84 26.51 5.40
C ARG A 181 29.09 27.95 5.87
N GLY A 182 29.65 28.07 7.07
CA GLY A 182 30.14 29.35 7.58
C GLY A 182 31.53 29.69 7.02
N ASP A 183 31.89 30.96 7.11
CA ASP A 183 33.21 31.45 6.73
C ASP A 183 34.31 30.85 7.65
N GLY A 184 35.39 30.34 7.05
CA GLY A 184 36.49 29.64 7.73
C GLY A 184 36.47 28.11 7.65
N THR A 185 37.64 27.49 7.46
CA THR A 185 37.82 26.03 7.27
C THR A 185 37.37 25.14 8.43
N LEU A 186 37.19 25.73 9.62
CA LEU A 186 36.75 25.05 10.85
C LEU A 186 35.26 25.25 11.16
N ALA A 187 34.53 26.03 10.35
CA ALA A 187 33.12 26.29 10.59
C ALA A 187 32.28 25.00 10.40
N PRO A 188 31.38 24.66 11.33
CA PRO A 188 30.56 23.46 11.23
C PRO A 188 29.62 23.57 10.03
N LYS A 189 29.63 22.55 9.15
CA LYS A 189 28.64 22.42 8.07
C LYS A 189 27.30 21.98 8.67
N ALA A 190 26.22 22.65 8.29
CA ALA A 190 24.87 22.26 8.66
C ALA A 190 24.16 21.63 7.46
N TRP A 191 23.58 20.45 7.67
CA TRP A 191 22.72 19.81 6.67
C TRP A 191 21.33 20.42 6.75
N LEU A 192 20.85 20.96 5.63
CA LEU A 192 19.56 21.66 5.55
C LEU A 192 18.45 20.73 5.05
N GLY A 193 18.79 19.76 4.21
CA GLY A 193 17.86 18.79 3.64
C GLY A 193 18.46 18.03 2.47
N THR A 194 17.74 17.02 2.02
CA THR A 194 18.00 16.30 0.77
C THR A 194 16.72 16.30 -0.03
N ALA A 195 16.81 16.54 -1.33
CA ALA A 195 15.71 16.34 -2.27
C ALA A 195 16.15 15.36 -3.36
N SER A 196 15.26 14.45 -3.73
CA SER A 196 15.45 13.58 -4.89
C SER A 196 14.76 14.24 -6.07
N LEU A 197 15.50 14.45 -7.15
CA LEU A 197 15.00 15.02 -8.40
C LEU A 197 15.16 13.98 -9.51
N ALA A 198 14.26 13.95 -10.48
CA ALA A 198 14.50 13.20 -11.71
C ALA A 198 15.32 14.03 -12.68
N GLY A 199 16.32 13.43 -13.32
CA GLY A 199 16.96 14.09 -14.45
C GLY A 199 16.07 14.11 -15.69
N ASP A 200 16.30 15.09 -16.57
CA ASP A 200 15.46 15.38 -17.73
C ASP A 200 15.40 14.19 -18.69
N ALA A 201 16.52 13.53 -18.92
CA ALA A 201 16.58 12.33 -19.78
C ALA A 201 15.74 11.17 -19.20
N LEU A 202 15.69 11.00 -17.88
CA LEU A 202 14.81 10.01 -17.25
C LEU A 202 13.34 10.41 -17.39
N LEU A 203 13.02 11.68 -17.15
CA LEU A 203 11.65 12.19 -17.27
C LEU A 203 11.10 11.97 -18.67
N GLU A 204 11.85 12.34 -19.71
CA GLU A 204 11.47 12.13 -21.11
C GLU A 204 11.28 10.64 -21.42
N LYS A 205 12.19 9.79 -20.93
CA LYS A 205 12.14 8.33 -21.13
C LYS A 205 10.93 7.69 -20.46
N LEU A 206 10.55 8.11 -19.25
CA LEU A 206 9.36 7.59 -18.56
C LEU A 206 8.07 8.17 -19.16
N ALA A 207 8.06 9.42 -19.58
CA ALA A 207 6.91 10.05 -20.23
C ALA A 207 6.58 9.42 -21.59
N SER A 208 7.59 8.84 -22.25
CA SER A 208 7.48 8.13 -23.53
C SER A 208 7.63 6.61 -23.39
N ALA A 209 7.36 6.05 -22.20
CA ALA A 209 7.50 4.63 -21.93
C ALA A 209 6.75 3.78 -22.99
N PRO A 210 7.42 2.82 -23.64
CA PRO A 210 6.80 1.98 -24.65
C PRO A 210 5.82 0.98 -24.01
N LYS A 211 4.81 0.58 -24.78
CA LYS A 211 3.88 -0.48 -24.37
C LYS A 211 4.63 -1.79 -24.18
N SER A 212 4.70 -2.28 -22.94
CA SER A 212 5.42 -3.52 -22.60
C SER A 212 4.65 -4.79 -23.00
N GLY A 213 3.32 -4.69 -23.11
CA GLY A 213 2.45 -5.86 -23.33
C GLY A 213 2.32 -6.76 -22.09
N ILE A 214 2.87 -6.35 -20.94
CA ILE A 214 2.80 -7.12 -19.70
C ILE A 214 1.39 -7.00 -19.12
N VAL A 215 0.77 -8.14 -18.84
CA VAL A 215 -0.53 -8.20 -18.15
C VAL A 215 -0.29 -8.45 -16.67
N GLY A 216 -0.96 -7.66 -15.83
CA GLY A 216 -0.86 -7.78 -14.38
C GLY A 216 -1.94 -6.97 -13.66
N PRO A 217 -1.96 -7.03 -12.32
CA PRO A 217 -2.99 -6.42 -11.48
C PRO A 217 -2.74 -4.92 -11.25
N PHE A 218 -2.07 -4.25 -12.19
CA PHE A 218 -1.79 -2.83 -12.17
C PHE A 218 -2.22 -2.22 -13.52
N PRO A 219 -2.44 -0.91 -13.59
CA PRO A 219 -2.72 -0.25 -14.86
C PRO A 219 -1.56 -0.47 -15.85
N PRO A 220 -1.82 -0.80 -17.12
CA PRO A 220 -0.76 -1.11 -18.09
C PRO A 220 0.24 0.04 -18.26
N ASP A 221 -0.22 1.29 -18.35
CA ASP A 221 0.68 2.45 -18.48
C ASP A 221 1.57 2.65 -17.23
N VAL A 222 1.10 2.24 -16.05
CA VAL A 222 1.91 2.26 -14.81
C VAL A 222 2.92 1.11 -14.83
N ILE A 223 2.55 -0.06 -15.37
CA ILE A 223 3.47 -1.17 -15.60
C ILE A 223 4.57 -0.74 -16.58
N ASP A 224 4.22 -0.07 -17.67
CA ASP A 224 5.17 0.41 -18.69
C ASP A 224 6.19 1.38 -18.09
N ILE A 225 5.73 2.36 -17.30
CA ILE A 225 6.62 3.30 -16.58
C ILE A 225 7.54 2.54 -15.62
N VAL A 226 7.02 1.60 -14.83
CA VAL A 226 7.82 0.83 -13.88
C VAL A 226 8.79 -0.12 -14.60
N ALA A 227 8.41 -0.68 -15.74
CA ALA A 227 9.28 -1.53 -16.56
C ALA A 227 10.49 -0.77 -17.10
N VAL A 228 10.30 0.50 -17.49
CA VAL A 228 11.41 1.37 -17.90
C VAL A 228 12.28 1.79 -16.70
N PHE A 229 11.66 2.07 -15.54
CA PHE A 229 12.35 2.54 -14.34
C PHE A 229 13.10 1.43 -13.57
N ALA A 230 12.52 0.23 -13.48
CA ALA A 230 13.02 -0.91 -12.73
C ALA A 230 12.58 -2.23 -13.43
N PRO A 231 13.22 -2.62 -14.55
CA PRO A 231 12.78 -3.76 -15.37
C PRO A 231 12.81 -5.11 -14.63
N ASP A 232 13.58 -5.24 -13.56
CA ASP A 232 13.71 -6.47 -12.77
C ASP A 232 12.46 -6.81 -11.94
N VAL A 233 11.56 -5.85 -11.72
CA VAL A 233 10.38 -6.06 -10.85
C VAL A 233 9.10 -6.41 -11.60
N VAL A 234 9.09 -6.36 -12.93
CA VAL A 234 7.88 -6.60 -13.75
C VAL A 234 7.75 -8.03 -14.27
N GLY A 235 8.79 -8.88 -14.08
CA GLY A 235 8.77 -10.27 -14.54
C GLY A 235 7.89 -11.21 -13.72
N ASP A 236 7.45 -10.80 -12.53
CA ASP A 236 6.57 -11.57 -11.65
C ASP A 236 5.56 -10.60 -11.02
N LEU A 237 4.40 -10.43 -11.67
CA LEU A 237 3.28 -9.65 -11.14
C LEU A 237 2.14 -10.54 -10.62
N GLY A 238 2.25 -11.86 -10.80
CA GLY A 238 1.28 -12.84 -10.33
C GLY A 238 1.43 -13.15 -8.85
N SER A 239 2.66 -13.17 -8.31
CA SER A 239 2.88 -13.49 -6.89
C SER A 239 2.78 -12.25 -5.99
N LEU A 240 2.38 -12.47 -4.73
CA LEU A 240 2.41 -11.43 -3.69
C LEU A 240 3.81 -10.80 -3.52
N SER A 241 4.87 -11.62 -3.57
CA SER A 241 6.24 -11.15 -3.45
C SER A 241 6.63 -10.23 -4.60
N GLY A 242 6.26 -10.61 -5.82
CA GLY A 242 6.42 -9.84 -7.04
C GLY A 242 5.70 -8.50 -6.98
N GLN A 243 4.41 -8.51 -6.64
CA GLN A 243 3.62 -7.30 -6.47
C GLN A 243 4.20 -6.37 -5.39
N LYS A 244 4.73 -6.89 -4.27
CA LYS A 244 5.40 -6.06 -3.25
C LYS A 244 6.70 -5.42 -3.76
N ARG A 245 7.48 -6.11 -4.60
CA ARG A 245 8.65 -5.51 -5.28
C ARG A 245 8.23 -4.40 -6.24
N PHE A 246 7.17 -4.63 -7.01
CA PHE A 246 6.59 -3.62 -7.89
C PHE A 246 6.13 -2.37 -7.12
N VAL A 247 5.36 -2.55 -6.04
CA VAL A 247 4.93 -1.44 -5.16
C VAL A 247 6.12 -0.69 -4.57
N HIS A 248 7.21 -1.38 -4.23
CA HIS A 248 8.44 -0.74 -3.76
C HIS A 248 9.13 0.11 -4.85
N ALA A 249 9.15 -0.34 -6.11
CA ALA A 249 9.64 0.45 -7.23
C ALA A 249 8.74 1.66 -7.51
N LEU A 250 7.42 1.46 -7.54
CA LEU A 250 6.44 2.54 -7.68
C LEU A 250 6.57 3.57 -6.55
N ARG A 251 6.84 3.15 -5.30
CA ARG A 251 7.14 4.07 -4.20
C ARG A 251 8.32 4.99 -4.50
N LYS A 252 9.38 4.50 -5.16
CA LYS A 252 10.55 5.35 -5.50
C LYS A 252 10.17 6.42 -6.51
N ILE A 253 9.36 6.07 -7.51
CA ILE A 253 8.76 7.03 -8.46
C ILE A 253 7.92 8.06 -7.70
N LEU A 254 7.02 7.60 -6.82
CA LEU A 254 6.11 8.45 -6.05
C LEU A 254 6.81 9.38 -5.04
N LEU A 255 8.06 9.14 -4.68
CA LEU A 255 8.82 10.01 -3.78
C LEU A 255 9.50 11.18 -4.50
N VAL A 256 9.53 11.16 -5.84
CA VAL A 256 10.11 12.22 -6.67
C VAL A 256 8.97 13.05 -7.25
N SER A 257 8.97 14.36 -7.00
CA SER A 257 7.86 15.24 -7.37
C SER A 257 7.60 15.25 -8.87
N GLU A 258 8.65 15.37 -9.67
CA GLU A 258 8.56 15.44 -11.14
C GLU A 258 8.02 14.12 -11.73
N LEU A 259 8.40 12.97 -11.17
CA LEU A 259 7.91 11.68 -11.66
C LEU A 259 6.45 11.41 -11.27
N ARG A 260 5.95 12.02 -10.19
CA ARG A 260 4.53 11.93 -9.81
C ARG A 260 3.61 12.64 -10.79
N GLU A 261 4.13 13.64 -11.51
CA GLU A 261 3.37 14.44 -12.47
C GLU A 261 3.15 13.72 -13.80
N LEU A 262 3.83 12.59 -14.03
CA LEU A 262 3.54 11.72 -15.17
C LEU A 262 2.06 11.34 -15.19
N ALA A 263 1.37 11.63 -16.29
CA ALA A 263 -0.09 11.57 -16.35
C ALA A 263 -0.69 10.22 -15.88
N PRO A 264 -0.15 9.04 -16.26
CA PRO A 264 -0.66 7.76 -15.74
C PRO A 264 -0.50 7.60 -14.24
N ILE A 265 0.62 8.08 -13.67
CA ILE A 265 0.91 8.03 -12.22
C ILE A 265 -0.06 8.97 -11.48
N ALA A 266 -0.17 10.21 -11.94
CA ALA A 266 -1.05 11.21 -11.34
C ALA A 266 -2.52 10.75 -11.36
N ALA A 267 -3.00 10.20 -12.48
CA ALA A 267 -4.36 9.69 -12.62
C ALA A 267 -4.64 8.52 -11.65
N TYR A 268 -3.70 7.57 -11.56
CA TYR A 268 -3.84 6.42 -10.69
C TYR A 268 -3.82 6.80 -9.21
N VAL A 269 -2.90 7.67 -8.80
CA VAL A 269 -2.82 8.20 -7.43
C VAL A 269 -4.07 8.99 -7.07
N ARG A 270 -4.57 9.84 -7.97
CA ARG A 270 -5.79 10.62 -7.75
C ARG A 270 -6.98 9.72 -7.48
N TYR A 271 -7.17 8.68 -8.30
CA TYR A 271 -8.24 7.71 -8.12
C TYR A 271 -8.15 6.99 -6.78
N LEU A 272 -6.99 6.38 -6.47
CA LEU A 272 -6.78 5.65 -5.22
C LEU A 272 -7.01 6.53 -3.99
N SER A 273 -6.60 7.80 -4.06
CA SER A 273 -6.78 8.77 -2.98
C SER A 273 -8.25 9.13 -2.78
N ALA A 274 -8.98 9.35 -3.87
CA ALA A 274 -10.41 9.67 -3.84
C ALA A 274 -11.23 8.52 -3.24
N ILE A 275 -11.06 7.29 -3.74
CA ILE A 275 -11.81 6.14 -3.22
C ILE A 275 -11.43 5.83 -1.76
N SER A 276 -10.15 5.94 -1.39
CA SER A 276 -9.73 5.67 -0.01
C SER A 276 -10.34 6.65 1.00
N ALA A 277 -10.37 7.94 0.64
CA ALA A 277 -10.99 8.96 1.48
C ALA A 277 -12.50 8.75 1.59
N HIS A 278 -13.16 8.46 0.47
CA HIS A 278 -14.60 8.22 0.42
C HIS A 278 -14.99 6.96 1.20
N PHE A 279 -14.27 5.85 1.05
CA PHE A 279 -14.61 4.59 1.72
C PHE A 279 -14.43 4.72 3.23
N ALA A 280 -13.39 5.43 3.68
CA ALA A 280 -13.22 5.76 5.09
C ALA A 280 -14.34 6.66 5.63
N PHE A 281 -14.96 7.50 4.80
CA PHE A 281 -16.15 8.26 5.17
C PHE A 281 -17.36 7.33 5.31
N VAL A 282 -17.67 6.52 4.29
CA VAL A 282 -18.81 5.59 4.33
C VAL A 282 -18.69 4.66 5.54
N ASP A 283 -17.52 4.06 5.79
CA ASP A 283 -17.25 3.21 6.94
C ASP A 283 -17.61 3.85 8.29
N ARG A 284 -17.33 5.14 8.46
CA ARG A 284 -17.59 5.86 9.71
C ARG A 284 -19.02 6.32 9.89
N PHE A 285 -19.70 6.65 8.80
CA PHE A 285 -21.01 7.33 8.83
C PHE A 285 -22.18 6.44 8.42
N PHE A 286 -21.93 5.30 7.81
CA PHE A 286 -22.99 4.37 7.42
C PHE A 286 -23.62 3.71 8.66
N PRO A 287 -24.96 3.53 8.71
CA PRO A 287 -25.64 2.90 9.84
C PRO A 287 -25.13 1.49 10.13
N SER A 288 -24.59 1.25 11.33
CA SER A 288 -24.02 -0.06 11.70
C SER A 288 -25.03 -1.05 12.25
N VAL A 289 -26.21 -0.61 12.69
CA VAL A 289 -27.22 -1.46 13.33
C VAL A 289 -28.37 -1.69 12.38
N ASN A 290 -28.69 -2.95 12.11
CA ASN A 290 -29.94 -3.34 11.47
C ASN A 290 -31.06 -3.38 12.51
N ARG A 291 -31.86 -2.31 12.58
CA ARG A 291 -32.98 -2.23 13.54
C ARG A 291 -34.16 -3.13 13.19
N GLN A 292 -34.20 -3.65 11.96
CA GLN A 292 -35.24 -4.54 11.48
C GLN A 292 -34.84 -6.01 11.61
N ALA A 293 -33.61 -6.30 12.05
CA ALA A 293 -33.13 -7.65 12.26
C ALA A 293 -33.99 -8.39 13.29
N ARG A 294 -34.27 -9.66 12.99
CA ARG A 294 -34.98 -10.55 13.91
C ARG A 294 -34.09 -10.86 15.11
N GLU A 295 -34.68 -11.10 16.27
CA GLU A 295 -33.92 -11.48 17.46
C GLU A 295 -33.14 -12.79 17.21
N GLY A 296 -31.82 -12.76 17.43
CA GLY A 296 -30.93 -13.92 17.23
C GLY A 296 -30.46 -14.15 15.79
N SER A 297 -30.90 -13.34 14.82
CA SER A 297 -30.42 -13.40 13.43
C SER A 297 -28.97 -12.91 13.28
N ALA A 298 -28.29 -13.39 12.24
CA ALA A 298 -26.92 -12.99 11.92
C ALA A 298 -26.83 -11.60 11.26
N ASP A 299 -27.96 -11.03 10.83
CA ASP A 299 -28.01 -9.78 10.06
C ASP A 299 -28.24 -8.52 10.92
N PHE A 300 -28.05 -8.61 12.25
CA PHE A 300 -28.14 -7.48 13.19
C PHE A 300 -27.12 -6.36 12.90
N HIS A 301 -26.01 -6.70 12.22
CA HIS A 301 -25.00 -5.75 11.79
C HIS A 301 -25.27 -5.27 10.36
N GLY A 302 -25.49 -3.96 10.18
CA GLY A 302 -25.84 -3.36 8.89
C GLY A 302 -24.69 -3.25 7.88
N LYS A 303 -23.50 -3.75 8.21
CA LYS A 303 -22.30 -3.76 7.35
C LYS A 303 -21.71 -5.17 7.35
N PRO A 304 -22.12 -6.06 6.45
CA PRO A 304 -21.65 -7.44 6.45
C PRO A 304 -20.19 -7.56 5.99
N ASN A 305 -19.74 -6.64 5.15
CA ASN A 305 -18.38 -6.56 4.61
C ASN A 305 -17.61 -5.33 5.14
N SER A 306 -16.32 -5.25 4.83
CA SER A 306 -15.38 -4.23 5.29
C SER A 306 -14.78 -3.37 4.16
N VAL A 307 -14.24 -2.20 4.50
CA VAL A 307 -13.48 -1.37 3.53
C VAL A 307 -12.35 -2.16 2.86
N GLY A 308 -11.71 -3.07 3.58
CA GLY A 308 -10.60 -3.87 3.05
C GLY A 308 -11.02 -4.77 1.89
N GLU A 309 -12.25 -5.27 1.94
CA GLU A 309 -12.85 -6.11 0.90
C GLU A 309 -13.22 -5.23 -0.30
N ILE A 310 -14.02 -4.20 -0.07
CA ILE A 310 -14.61 -3.38 -1.14
C ILE A 310 -13.57 -2.57 -1.91
N ILE A 311 -12.49 -2.11 -1.26
CA ILE A 311 -11.44 -1.34 -1.95
C ILE A 311 -10.68 -2.16 -2.99
N SER A 312 -10.62 -3.48 -2.82
CA SER A 312 -9.98 -4.39 -3.78
C SER A 312 -10.79 -4.47 -5.08
N ILE A 313 -12.12 -4.51 -4.96
CA ILE A 313 -13.05 -4.47 -6.11
C ILE A 313 -12.91 -3.13 -6.85
N ALA A 314 -13.00 -2.02 -6.12
CA ALA A 314 -12.86 -0.68 -6.70
C ALA A 314 -11.50 -0.48 -7.39
N HIS A 315 -10.42 -1.00 -6.81
CA HIS A 315 -9.10 -0.97 -7.46
C HIS A 315 -9.12 -1.75 -8.78
N GLN A 316 -9.74 -2.94 -8.81
CA GLN A 316 -9.83 -3.75 -10.01
C GLN A 316 -10.64 -3.08 -11.12
N LEU A 317 -11.70 -2.34 -10.81
CA LEU A 317 -12.45 -1.56 -11.81
C LEU A 317 -11.53 -0.58 -12.57
N TYR A 318 -10.62 0.09 -11.88
CA TYR A 318 -9.64 0.97 -12.52
C TYR A 318 -8.68 0.17 -13.40
N VAL A 319 -8.18 -0.97 -12.91
CA VAL A 319 -7.24 -1.82 -13.64
C VAL A 319 -7.87 -2.35 -14.92
N LEU A 320 -9.09 -2.89 -14.86
CA LEU A 320 -9.84 -3.37 -16.02
C LEU A 320 -10.06 -2.25 -17.04
N LYS A 321 -10.53 -1.07 -16.59
CA LYS A 321 -10.72 0.08 -17.47
C LYS A 321 -9.40 0.52 -18.14
N ALA A 322 -8.30 0.52 -17.39
CA ALA A 322 -6.98 0.87 -17.91
C ALA A 322 -6.42 -0.17 -18.91
N HIS A 323 -6.80 -1.45 -18.77
CA HIS A 323 -6.56 -2.49 -19.78
C HIS A 323 -7.51 -2.42 -20.99
N GLY A 324 -8.40 -1.43 -21.03
CA GLY A 324 -9.34 -1.23 -22.14
C GLY A 324 -10.49 -2.24 -22.16
N ILE A 325 -10.77 -2.91 -21.03
CA ILE A 325 -11.96 -3.76 -20.90
C ILE A 325 -13.19 -2.87 -20.91
N ALA A 326 -14.20 -3.24 -21.70
CA ALA A 326 -15.44 -2.50 -21.84
C ALA A 326 -16.59 -3.19 -21.09
N GLY A 327 -17.61 -2.43 -20.72
CA GLY A 327 -18.78 -2.95 -20.02
C GLY A 327 -19.03 -2.23 -18.69
N ASP A 328 -20.17 -2.53 -18.11
CA ASP A 328 -20.63 -1.94 -16.86
C ASP A 328 -20.18 -2.78 -15.65
N PHE A 329 -20.48 -2.31 -14.45
CA PHE A 329 -20.29 -3.04 -13.20
C PHE A 329 -21.63 -3.53 -12.65
N ALA A 330 -21.68 -4.76 -12.12
CA ALA A 330 -22.87 -5.30 -11.48
C ALA A 330 -22.59 -5.80 -10.06
N GLU A 331 -23.50 -5.50 -9.15
CA GLU A 331 -23.55 -6.02 -7.78
C GLU A 331 -24.82 -6.88 -7.62
N PHE A 332 -24.65 -8.05 -7.05
CA PHE A 332 -25.70 -9.03 -6.77
C PHE A 332 -25.73 -9.26 -5.26
N GLY A 333 -26.83 -8.84 -4.64
CA GLY A 333 -26.95 -8.77 -3.19
C GLY A 333 -26.27 -7.51 -2.66
N CYS A 334 -27.09 -6.55 -2.25
CA CYS A 334 -26.64 -5.25 -1.76
C CYS A 334 -27.02 -5.01 -0.29
N PHE A 335 -27.94 -5.81 0.26
CA PHE A 335 -28.47 -5.67 1.61
C PHE A 335 -28.89 -4.22 1.89
N LYS A 336 -28.20 -3.51 2.79
CA LYS A 336 -28.48 -2.10 3.13
C LYS A 336 -27.78 -1.08 2.22
N GLY A 337 -26.94 -1.53 1.30
CA GLY A 337 -26.20 -0.69 0.35
C GLY A 337 -24.86 -0.17 0.86
N PHE A 338 -24.19 -0.87 1.79
CA PHE A 338 -22.88 -0.45 2.32
C PHE A 338 -21.79 -0.51 1.25
N SER A 339 -21.61 -1.67 0.61
CA SER A 339 -20.77 -1.86 -0.56
C SER A 339 -21.22 -0.98 -1.72
N SER A 340 -22.53 -0.91 -2.00
CA SER A 340 -23.11 -0.10 -3.07
C SER A 340 -22.79 1.39 -2.96
N SER A 341 -22.80 1.94 -1.74
CA SER A 341 -22.46 3.35 -1.50
C SER A 341 -21.00 3.63 -1.90
N MET A 342 -20.09 2.71 -1.56
CA MET A 342 -18.67 2.81 -1.92
C MET A 342 -18.43 2.57 -3.42
N LEU A 343 -19.01 1.51 -3.98
CA LEU A 343 -18.78 1.09 -5.36
C LEU A 343 -19.45 2.01 -6.38
N SER A 344 -20.61 2.59 -6.07
CA SER A 344 -21.23 3.61 -6.94
C SER A 344 -20.35 4.86 -7.05
N PHE A 345 -19.70 5.29 -5.98
CA PHE A 345 -18.72 6.38 -6.03
C PHE A 345 -17.50 6.01 -6.88
N ALA A 346 -16.97 4.80 -6.73
CA ALA A 346 -15.87 4.31 -7.58
C ALA A 346 -16.27 4.29 -9.06
N CYS A 347 -17.48 3.81 -9.38
CA CYS A 347 -18.04 3.83 -10.72
C CYS A 347 -18.16 5.26 -11.27
N LYS A 348 -18.59 6.24 -10.46
CA LYS A 348 -18.61 7.65 -10.86
C LYS A 348 -17.22 8.19 -11.20
N GLN A 349 -16.18 7.86 -10.42
CA GLN A 349 -14.81 8.28 -10.73
C GLN A 349 -14.30 7.70 -12.05
N LEU A 350 -14.88 6.58 -12.46
CA LEU A 350 -14.52 5.83 -13.66
C LEU A 350 -15.55 5.98 -14.78
N ASP A 351 -16.56 6.83 -14.66
CA ASP A 351 -17.64 6.95 -15.67
C ASP A 351 -18.19 5.57 -16.10
N LEU A 352 -18.49 4.72 -15.11
CA LEU A 352 -19.09 3.40 -15.28
C LEU A 352 -20.51 3.42 -14.75
N LYS A 353 -21.42 2.70 -15.43
CA LYS A 353 -22.74 2.41 -14.86
C LYS A 353 -22.62 1.26 -13.88
N MET A 354 -23.44 1.32 -12.84
CA MET A 354 -23.56 0.29 -11.83
C MET A 354 -24.98 -0.28 -11.85
N HIS A 355 -25.09 -1.60 -11.92
CA HIS A 355 -26.34 -2.34 -11.87
C HIS A 355 -26.42 -3.05 -10.53
N ILE A 356 -27.48 -2.82 -9.76
CA ILE A 356 -27.72 -3.51 -8.49
C ILE A 356 -28.91 -4.44 -8.67
N PHE A 357 -28.66 -5.73 -8.51
CA PHE A 357 -29.69 -6.78 -8.52
C PHE A 357 -29.89 -7.26 -7.10
N ASP A 358 -31.12 -7.14 -6.60
CA ASP A 358 -31.49 -7.55 -5.25
C ASP A 358 -33.00 -7.79 -5.19
N SER A 359 -33.45 -8.68 -4.30
CA SER A 359 -34.89 -8.84 -4.02
C SER A 359 -35.45 -7.59 -3.33
N PHE A 360 -34.61 -6.89 -2.56
CA PHE A 360 -34.96 -5.88 -1.56
C PHE A 360 -35.91 -6.40 -0.48
N GLU A 361 -35.99 -7.72 -0.36
CA GLU A 361 -36.91 -8.48 0.48
C GLU A 361 -36.18 -9.56 1.29
N GLY A 362 -34.84 -9.66 1.13
CA GLY A 362 -33.98 -10.62 1.81
C GLY A 362 -33.79 -11.91 1.02
N LEU A 363 -33.17 -12.89 1.66
CA LEU A 363 -32.88 -14.19 1.07
C LEU A 363 -34.16 -14.98 0.76
N PRO A 364 -34.19 -15.75 -0.35
CA PRO A 364 -35.26 -16.71 -0.62
C PRO A 364 -35.20 -17.88 0.37
N GLU A 365 -36.26 -18.69 0.38
CA GLU A 365 -36.26 -19.96 1.11
C GLU A 365 -35.16 -20.90 0.57
N ALA A 366 -34.34 -21.44 1.48
CA ALA A 366 -33.32 -22.43 1.16
C ALA A 366 -33.16 -23.44 2.31
N GLU A 367 -33.69 -24.65 2.10
CA GLU A 367 -33.60 -25.72 3.08
C GLU A 367 -32.14 -26.07 3.39
N HIS A 368 -31.85 -26.37 4.66
CA HIS A 368 -30.53 -26.78 5.16
C HIS A 368 -29.39 -25.77 4.99
N SER A 369 -29.69 -24.53 4.61
CA SER A 369 -28.70 -23.45 4.46
C SER A 369 -28.27 -22.83 5.80
N GLY A 370 -29.09 -22.96 6.84
CA GLY A 370 -28.88 -22.27 8.12
C GLY A 370 -29.39 -20.82 8.13
N TYR A 371 -29.89 -20.33 7.00
CA TYR A 371 -30.57 -19.04 6.88
C TYR A 371 -32.09 -19.20 6.98
N THR A 372 -32.78 -18.13 7.34
CA THR A 372 -34.24 -18.05 7.20
C THR A 372 -34.60 -17.14 6.02
N GLU A 373 -35.68 -17.47 5.33
CA GLU A 373 -36.29 -16.57 4.34
C GLU A 373 -36.48 -15.16 4.93
N GLY A 374 -36.10 -14.15 4.15
CA GLY A 374 -36.16 -12.73 4.54
C GLY A 374 -34.99 -12.25 5.40
N ASP A 375 -34.03 -13.09 5.77
CA ASP A 375 -32.76 -12.62 6.34
C ASP A 375 -32.03 -11.71 5.35
N TYR A 376 -31.29 -10.73 5.88
CA TYR A 376 -30.58 -9.71 5.09
C TYR A 376 -31.50 -8.87 4.19
N ALA A 377 -32.74 -8.62 4.64
CA ALA A 377 -33.62 -7.69 3.95
C ALA A 377 -33.16 -6.23 4.10
N GLY A 378 -33.08 -5.53 2.97
CA GLY A 378 -32.95 -4.07 2.90
C GLY A 378 -33.90 -3.52 1.87
N SER A 379 -34.85 -2.66 2.27
CA SER A 379 -35.85 -2.16 1.32
C SER A 379 -35.20 -1.26 0.27
N LEU A 380 -35.78 -1.23 -0.94
CA LEU A 380 -35.29 -0.39 -2.03
C LEU A 380 -35.19 1.08 -1.62
N GLU A 381 -36.13 1.56 -0.80
CA GLU A 381 -36.13 2.92 -0.26
C GLU A 381 -34.95 3.17 0.68
N GLU A 382 -34.66 2.24 1.61
CA GLU A 382 -33.52 2.33 2.53
C GLU A 382 -32.20 2.35 1.75
N VAL A 383 -32.02 1.42 0.82
CA VAL A 383 -30.82 1.32 -0.01
C VAL A 383 -30.63 2.56 -0.87
N THR A 384 -31.71 3.01 -1.53
CA THR A 384 -31.70 4.22 -2.36
C THR A 384 -31.28 5.45 -1.54
N GLU A 385 -31.80 5.60 -0.32
CA GLU A 385 -31.45 6.72 0.54
C GLU A 385 -30.01 6.65 1.06
N ASN A 386 -29.53 5.45 1.41
CA ASN A 386 -28.13 5.26 1.80
C ASN A 386 -27.18 5.64 0.65
N ILE A 387 -27.43 5.16 -0.57
CA ILE A 387 -26.61 5.50 -1.75
C ILE A 387 -26.74 6.99 -2.10
N ARG A 388 -27.92 7.60 -1.99
CA ARG A 388 -28.10 9.04 -2.20
C ARG A 388 -27.22 9.88 -1.26
N ARG A 389 -27.16 9.48 0.01
CA ARG A 389 -26.43 10.22 1.05
C ARG A 389 -24.93 10.00 0.99
N MET A 390 -24.50 8.80 0.62
CA MET A 390 -23.14 8.34 0.85
C MET A 390 -22.43 7.81 -0.39
N GLY A 391 -23.11 7.68 -1.53
CA GLY A 391 -22.57 7.15 -2.78
C GLY A 391 -22.84 8.06 -3.98
N SER A 392 -23.17 7.47 -5.13
CA SER A 392 -23.48 8.19 -6.37
C SER A 392 -24.68 7.56 -7.07
N LEU A 393 -25.88 7.93 -6.60
CA LEU A 393 -27.15 7.37 -7.06
C LEU A 393 -27.36 7.51 -8.57
N GLU A 394 -26.84 8.58 -9.18
CA GLU A 394 -26.95 8.84 -10.61
C GLU A 394 -26.25 7.80 -11.50
N GLN A 395 -25.32 7.01 -10.94
CA GLN A 395 -24.66 5.92 -11.65
C GLN A 395 -25.38 4.57 -11.50
N VAL A 396 -26.40 4.51 -10.65
CA VAL A 396 -27.02 3.24 -10.23
C VAL A 396 -28.33 3.00 -10.96
N THR A 397 -28.49 1.79 -11.50
CA THR A 397 -29.77 1.23 -11.94
C THR A 397 -30.12 0.04 -11.06
N PHE A 398 -31.26 0.12 -10.37
CA PHE A 398 -31.77 -0.97 -9.55
C PHE A 398 -32.63 -1.94 -10.36
N HIS A 399 -32.47 -3.23 -10.08
CA HIS A 399 -33.25 -4.32 -10.64
C HIS A 399 -33.83 -5.10 -9.46
N LYS A 400 -35.08 -4.76 -9.10
CA LYS A 400 -35.78 -5.40 -7.99
C LYS A 400 -36.37 -6.74 -8.42
N GLY A 401 -36.06 -7.78 -7.65
CA GLY A 401 -36.68 -9.10 -7.75
C GLY A 401 -35.69 -10.23 -7.45
N PHE A 402 -36.21 -11.43 -7.20
CA PHE A 402 -35.38 -12.61 -7.11
C PHE A 402 -34.72 -12.90 -8.47
N TYR A 403 -33.52 -13.48 -8.45
CA TYR A 403 -32.75 -13.75 -9.67
C TYR A 403 -33.48 -14.69 -10.64
N ALA A 404 -34.15 -15.72 -10.11
CA ALA A 404 -35.00 -16.64 -10.87
C ALA A 404 -36.07 -15.93 -11.70
N ASP A 405 -36.64 -14.83 -11.21
CA ASP A 405 -37.68 -14.07 -11.92
C ASP A 405 -37.06 -13.01 -12.83
N THR A 406 -36.08 -12.27 -12.31
CA THR A 406 -35.39 -11.21 -13.05
C THR A 406 -34.77 -11.75 -14.33
N PHE A 407 -34.04 -12.86 -14.24
CA PHE A 407 -33.33 -13.43 -15.39
C PHE A 407 -34.17 -14.39 -16.26
N ARG A 408 -35.48 -14.54 -16.02
CA ARG A 408 -36.35 -15.20 -17.01
C ARG A 408 -36.39 -14.41 -18.32
N GLU A 409 -36.58 -13.10 -18.22
CA GLU A 409 -36.80 -12.23 -19.37
C GLU A 409 -35.68 -11.20 -19.55
N TYR A 410 -35.03 -10.79 -18.46
CA TYR A 410 -33.96 -9.79 -18.53
C TYR A 410 -32.61 -10.45 -18.78
N ARG A 411 -31.76 -9.77 -19.55
CA ARG A 411 -30.33 -10.07 -19.67
C ARG A 411 -29.55 -8.80 -19.36
N PRO A 412 -28.54 -8.86 -18.48
CA PRO A 412 -27.77 -7.66 -18.14
C PRO A 412 -26.99 -7.12 -19.35
N PRO A 413 -26.54 -5.86 -19.29
CA PRO A 413 -25.62 -5.33 -20.30
C PRO A 413 -24.30 -6.11 -20.31
N HIS A 414 -23.41 -5.76 -21.24
CA HIS A 414 -22.06 -6.30 -21.19
C HIS A 414 -21.35 -5.79 -19.93
N LEU A 415 -20.71 -6.69 -19.18
CA LEU A 415 -20.11 -6.39 -17.88
C LEU A 415 -18.59 -6.56 -17.95
N MET A 416 -17.87 -5.60 -17.36
CA MET A 416 -16.42 -5.73 -17.16
C MET A 416 -16.06 -6.42 -15.84
N CYS A 417 -16.98 -6.37 -14.87
CA CYS A 417 -16.76 -6.91 -13.53
C CYS A 417 -18.10 -7.17 -12.84
N LEU A 418 -18.15 -8.18 -11.96
CA LEU A 418 -19.27 -8.39 -11.04
C LEU A 418 -18.81 -8.62 -9.60
N TRP A 419 -19.66 -8.21 -8.65
CA TRP A 419 -19.57 -8.50 -7.21
C TRP A 419 -20.79 -9.32 -6.79
N MET A 420 -20.57 -10.47 -6.16
CA MET A 420 -21.60 -11.42 -5.75
C MET A 420 -21.54 -11.67 -4.24
N ASP A 421 -22.54 -11.21 -3.51
CA ASP A 421 -22.70 -11.41 -2.06
C ASP A 421 -24.13 -11.93 -1.87
N VAL A 422 -24.31 -13.22 -2.18
CA VAL A 422 -25.66 -13.81 -2.40
C VAL A 422 -25.97 -14.97 -1.46
N ASP A 423 -25.01 -15.37 -0.62
CA ASP A 423 -25.03 -16.41 0.42
C ASP A 423 -25.35 -17.84 -0.07
N LEU A 424 -26.35 -18.00 -0.94
CA LEU A 424 -27.00 -19.26 -1.23
C LEU A 424 -26.61 -19.82 -2.61
N GLU A 425 -26.46 -21.13 -2.67
CA GLU A 425 -26.22 -21.88 -3.92
C GLU A 425 -27.35 -21.67 -4.94
N VAL A 426 -28.61 -21.66 -4.48
CA VAL A 426 -29.78 -21.48 -5.35
C VAL A 426 -29.76 -20.11 -6.03
N SER A 427 -29.43 -19.05 -5.29
CA SER A 427 -29.28 -17.70 -5.82
C SER A 427 -28.19 -17.64 -6.90
N ALA A 428 -27.06 -18.32 -6.67
CA ALA A 428 -25.99 -18.38 -7.64
C ALA A 428 -26.37 -19.14 -8.91
N LYS A 429 -27.12 -20.24 -8.81
CA LYS A 429 -27.61 -21.02 -9.97
C LYS A 429 -28.46 -20.16 -10.91
N ASP A 430 -29.28 -19.28 -10.38
CA ASP A 430 -30.07 -18.35 -11.21
C ASP A 430 -29.21 -17.24 -11.82
N LEU A 431 -28.15 -16.82 -11.12
CA LEU A 431 -27.23 -15.77 -11.54
C LEU A 431 -26.25 -16.22 -12.63
N VAL A 432 -25.92 -17.51 -12.77
CA VAL A 432 -24.87 -17.97 -13.70
C VAL A 432 -25.07 -17.55 -15.16
N VAL A 433 -26.29 -17.22 -15.59
CA VAL A 433 -26.58 -16.67 -16.93
C VAL A 433 -25.87 -15.34 -17.20
N VAL A 434 -25.45 -14.63 -16.14
CA VAL A 434 -24.67 -13.40 -16.20
C VAL A 434 -23.24 -13.66 -16.71
N ALA A 435 -22.70 -14.88 -16.53
CA ALA A 435 -21.37 -15.25 -17.00
C ALA A 435 -21.20 -15.05 -18.51
N ASP A 436 -22.27 -15.27 -19.28
CA ASP A 436 -22.31 -15.07 -20.74
C ASP A 436 -22.17 -13.59 -21.16
N ARG A 437 -22.39 -12.69 -20.20
CA ARG A 437 -22.36 -11.22 -20.40
C ARG A 437 -21.09 -10.59 -19.87
N LEU A 438 -20.27 -11.32 -19.13
CA LEU A 438 -18.96 -10.88 -18.69
C LEU A 438 -17.94 -10.94 -19.83
N ASP A 439 -17.18 -9.86 -19.99
CA ASP A 439 -16.04 -9.81 -20.90
C ASP A 439 -15.14 -11.04 -20.69
N PRO A 440 -14.59 -11.66 -21.76
CA PRO A 440 -13.66 -12.78 -21.67
C PRO A 440 -12.46 -12.58 -20.72
N LYS A 441 -12.09 -11.33 -20.44
CA LYS A 441 -10.98 -10.97 -19.54
C LYS A 441 -11.43 -10.39 -18.21
N ALA A 442 -12.73 -10.29 -17.97
CA ALA A 442 -13.34 -9.73 -16.76
C ALA A 442 -12.88 -10.46 -15.49
N SER A 443 -13.02 -9.76 -14.36
CA SER A 443 -12.89 -10.34 -13.03
C SER A 443 -14.26 -10.44 -12.37
N LEU A 444 -14.43 -11.40 -11.47
CA LEU A 444 -15.59 -11.48 -10.59
C LEU A 444 -15.13 -11.67 -9.14
N PHE A 445 -15.99 -11.30 -8.21
CA PHE A 445 -15.70 -11.31 -6.78
C PHE A 445 -16.87 -11.96 -6.04
N SER A 446 -16.60 -12.67 -4.94
CA SER A 446 -17.66 -13.14 -4.03
C SER A 446 -17.25 -13.09 -2.56
N HIS A 447 -18.26 -12.90 -1.70
CA HIS A 447 -18.12 -12.76 -0.24
C HIS A 447 -18.14 -14.11 0.51
N GLU A 448 -18.38 -15.23 -0.15
CA GLU A 448 -18.49 -16.55 0.49
C GLU A 448 -17.19 -17.35 0.35
N CYS A 449 -16.07 -16.68 0.57
CA CYS A 449 -14.73 -17.21 0.31
C CYS A 449 -13.85 -17.22 1.56
N THR A 450 -13.11 -18.30 1.76
CA THR A 450 -12.07 -18.41 2.79
C THR A 450 -10.70 -18.63 2.17
N ALA A 451 -9.63 -18.36 2.92
CA ALA A 451 -8.27 -18.45 2.41
C ALA A 451 -7.88 -19.87 1.95
N ASP A 452 -8.40 -20.91 2.62
CA ASP A 452 -8.17 -22.32 2.32
C ASP A 452 -8.82 -22.78 1.00
N MET A 453 -9.76 -22.01 0.46
CA MET A 453 -10.32 -22.28 -0.87
C MET A 453 -9.31 -22.04 -1.99
N PHE A 454 -8.24 -21.28 -1.78
CA PHE A 454 -7.31 -20.89 -2.84
C PHE A 454 -5.95 -21.56 -2.64
N VAL A 455 -5.67 -22.58 -3.45
CA VAL A 455 -4.43 -23.38 -3.35
C VAL A 455 -3.75 -23.44 -4.72
N ASP A 456 -2.57 -22.83 -4.84
CA ASP A 456 -1.76 -22.85 -6.07
C ASP A 456 -2.53 -22.46 -7.35
N GLY A 457 -3.42 -21.47 -7.24
CA GLY A 457 -4.27 -21.01 -8.34
C GLY A 457 -5.42 -21.96 -8.70
N GLN A 458 -5.68 -22.98 -7.89
CA GLN A 458 -6.91 -23.75 -7.90
C GLN A 458 -7.88 -23.19 -6.86
N ILE A 459 -9.18 -23.38 -7.13
CA ILE A 459 -10.26 -23.00 -6.23
C ILE A 459 -10.86 -24.31 -5.71
N VAL A 460 -10.49 -24.69 -4.50
CA VAL A 460 -10.99 -25.86 -3.81
C VAL A 460 -12.32 -25.51 -3.18
N ASN A 461 -13.39 -26.17 -3.61
CA ASN A 461 -14.70 -25.94 -3.06
C ASN A 461 -15.61 -27.18 -3.13
N ALA A 462 -16.71 -27.17 -2.39
CA ALA A 462 -17.69 -28.25 -2.36
C ALA A 462 -19.14 -27.71 -2.39
N PRO A 463 -20.05 -28.32 -3.16
CA PRO A 463 -21.47 -27.96 -3.17
C PRO A 463 -22.09 -28.02 -1.77
N ARG A 464 -22.74 -26.92 -1.36
CA ARG A 464 -23.54 -26.80 -0.14
C ARG A 464 -24.61 -25.72 -0.35
N PRO A 465 -25.77 -25.79 0.33
CA PRO A 465 -26.83 -24.79 0.16
C PRO A 465 -26.40 -23.35 0.50
N ASP A 466 -25.43 -23.18 1.39
CA ASP A 466 -24.82 -21.91 1.85
C ASP A 466 -23.54 -21.55 1.07
N ASN A 467 -23.35 -22.11 -0.13
CA ASN A 467 -22.14 -21.91 -0.90
C ASN A 467 -22.46 -21.58 -2.37
N PRO A 468 -22.36 -20.30 -2.78
CA PRO A 468 -22.72 -19.84 -4.12
C PRO A 468 -21.62 -20.08 -5.16
N ILE A 469 -20.42 -20.46 -4.76
CA ILE A 469 -19.27 -20.52 -5.67
C ILE A 469 -19.31 -21.70 -6.67
N PRO A 470 -19.70 -22.95 -6.31
CA PRO A 470 -19.62 -24.09 -7.23
C PRO A 470 -20.41 -23.90 -8.54
N PRO A 471 -21.67 -23.42 -8.53
CA PRO A 471 -22.41 -23.14 -9.77
C PRO A 471 -21.67 -22.16 -10.70
N VAL A 472 -20.99 -21.16 -10.14
CA VAL A 472 -20.20 -20.19 -10.91
C VAL A 472 -19.00 -20.87 -11.56
N LEU A 473 -18.26 -21.71 -10.82
CA LEU A 473 -17.12 -22.45 -11.38
C LEU A 473 -17.56 -23.36 -12.53
N ASP A 474 -18.62 -24.14 -12.31
CA ASP A 474 -19.17 -25.06 -13.31
C ASP A 474 -19.56 -24.31 -14.59
N ARG A 475 -20.24 -23.16 -14.47
CA ARG A 475 -20.61 -22.36 -15.63
C ARG A 475 -19.40 -21.85 -16.41
N PHE A 476 -18.35 -21.42 -15.73
CA PHE A 476 -17.14 -20.94 -16.41
C PHE A 476 -16.34 -22.08 -17.07
N GLU A 477 -16.39 -23.30 -16.53
CA GLU A 477 -15.87 -24.50 -17.20
C GLU A 477 -16.67 -24.82 -18.47
N GLU A 478 -18.01 -24.78 -18.42
CA GLU A 478 -18.87 -24.97 -19.61
C GLU A 478 -18.59 -23.96 -20.72
N LEU A 479 -18.29 -22.72 -20.35
CA LEU A 479 -17.93 -21.64 -21.28
C LEU A 479 -16.49 -21.75 -21.82
N GLY A 480 -15.71 -22.75 -21.39
CA GLY A 480 -14.31 -22.93 -21.77
C GLY A 480 -13.39 -21.84 -21.21
N ARG A 481 -13.78 -21.21 -20.10
CA ARG A 481 -13.08 -20.10 -19.43
C ARG A 481 -12.78 -20.45 -17.96
N PRO A 482 -12.07 -21.55 -17.67
CA PRO A 482 -11.82 -22.00 -16.30
C PRO A 482 -11.23 -20.88 -15.45
N LEU A 483 -11.75 -20.72 -14.23
CA LEU A 483 -11.34 -19.66 -13.33
C LEU A 483 -10.10 -20.03 -12.53
N THR A 484 -9.35 -19.01 -12.16
CA THR A 484 -8.34 -19.00 -11.10
C THR A 484 -8.68 -17.84 -10.16
N GLY A 485 -8.06 -17.78 -8.99
CA GLY A 485 -8.33 -16.70 -8.05
C GLY A 485 -7.36 -16.64 -6.88
N ASN A 486 -7.65 -15.71 -5.98
CA ASN A 486 -6.98 -15.54 -4.70
C ASN A 486 -7.97 -15.01 -3.67
N HIS A 487 -7.77 -15.42 -2.41
CA HIS A 487 -8.41 -14.78 -1.28
C HIS A 487 -7.88 -13.35 -1.11
N LEU A 488 -8.78 -12.44 -0.75
CA LEU A 488 -8.45 -11.03 -0.52
C LEU A 488 -8.40 -10.73 0.97
N HIS A 489 -9.55 -10.43 1.57
CA HIS A 489 -9.70 -10.01 2.94
C HIS A 489 -11.07 -10.47 3.44
N GLY A 490 -11.25 -10.61 4.76
CA GLY A 490 -12.52 -11.06 5.33
C GLY A 490 -12.98 -12.37 4.66
N HIS A 491 -14.20 -12.36 4.14
CA HIS A 491 -14.77 -13.49 3.42
C HIS A 491 -14.71 -13.29 1.90
N THR A 492 -13.99 -12.29 1.42
CA THR A 492 -13.95 -11.95 0.00
C THR A 492 -12.86 -12.68 -0.78
N GLY A 493 -13.25 -13.32 -1.88
CA GLY A 493 -12.39 -13.90 -2.90
C GLY A 493 -12.52 -13.17 -4.25
N ALA A 494 -11.44 -13.19 -5.02
CA ALA A 494 -11.41 -12.68 -6.39
C ALA A 494 -11.13 -13.81 -7.38
N PHE A 495 -11.75 -13.72 -8.54
CA PHE A 495 -11.72 -14.74 -9.58
C PHE A 495 -11.54 -14.09 -10.96
N TRP A 496 -10.79 -14.74 -11.84
CA TRP A 496 -10.64 -14.34 -13.24
C TRP A 496 -10.30 -15.55 -14.10
N PRO A 497 -10.53 -15.50 -15.42
CA PRO A 497 -10.16 -16.58 -16.33
C PRO A 497 -8.66 -16.88 -16.27
N ARG A 498 -8.32 -18.17 -16.10
CA ARG A 498 -6.93 -18.65 -15.99
C ARG A 498 -6.08 -18.27 -17.19
N SER A 499 -6.68 -18.25 -18.38
CA SER A 499 -6.06 -17.78 -19.61
C SER A 499 -6.71 -16.48 -20.06
N GLY A 500 -5.90 -15.46 -20.33
CA GLY A 500 -6.36 -14.18 -20.86
C GLY A 500 -7.06 -13.23 -19.89
N GLY A 501 -7.43 -13.69 -18.68
CA GLY A 501 -8.03 -12.85 -17.64
C GLY A 501 -7.06 -11.80 -17.10
N ILE A 502 -7.61 -10.66 -16.65
CA ILE A 502 -6.82 -9.64 -15.94
C ILE A 502 -6.74 -10.02 -14.45
N PRO A 503 -5.54 -10.28 -13.90
CA PRO A 503 -5.38 -10.68 -12.51
C PRO A 503 -5.83 -9.59 -11.53
N VAL A 504 -6.27 -10.01 -10.34
CA VAL A 504 -6.61 -9.10 -9.23
C VAL A 504 -5.43 -8.97 -8.28
N MET A 505 -5.18 -7.74 -7.82
CA MET A 505 -4.08 -7.44 -6.90
C MET A 505 -4.29 -8.14 -5.56
N HIS A 506 -3.23 -8.70 -4.98
CA HIS A 506 -3.31 -9.19 -3.61
C HIS A 506 -3.60 -8.04 -2.65
N HIS A 507 -4.54 -8.25 -1.74
CA HIS A 507 -4.97 -7.26 -0.76
C HIS A 507 -3.80 -6.65 0.01
N ASP A 508 -2.86 -7.48 0.49
CA ASP A 508 -1.66 -7.04 1.20
C ASP A 508 -0.80 -6.05 0.42
N ALA A 509 -0.61 -6.29 -0.88
CA ALA A 509 0.17 -5.40 -1.73
C ALA A 509 -0.59 -4.08 -1.96
N LEU A 510 -1.91 -4.13 -2.12
CA LEU A 510 -2.75 -2.93 -2.24
C LEU A 510 -2.69 -2.10 -0.96
N GLN A 511 -2.75 -2.74 0.22
CA GLN A 511 -2.58 -2.05 1.51
C GLN A 511 -1.20 -1.40 1.65
N ASP A 512 -0.14 -2.05 1.17
CA ASP A 512 1.19 -1.45 1.14
C ASP A 512 1.23 -0.19 0.25
N LEU A 513 0.62 -0.24 -0.94
CA LEU A 513 0.50 0.91 -1.84
C LEU A 513 -0.30 2.05 -1.21
N LEU A 514 -1.48 1.78 -0.67
CA LEU A 514 -2.32 2.78 0.00
C LEU A 514 -1.61 3.40 1.21
N ARG A 515 -0.80 2.60 1.93
CA ARG A 515 0.03 3.08 3.04
C ARG A 515 1.13 4.01 2.54
N VAL A 516 1.78 3.71 1.42
CA VAL A 516 2.76 4.61 0.77
C VAL A 516 2.11 5.94 0.44
N LEU A 517 0.93 5.94 -0.20
CA LEU A 517 0.24 7.18 -0.54
C LEU A 517 -0.07 8.02 0.71
N ARG A 518 -0.65 7.40 1.74
CA ARG A 518 -1.02 8.08 2.99
C ARG A 518 0.17 8.59 3.78
N LYS A 519 1.25 7.80 3.89
CA LYS A 519 2.37 8.11 4.79
C LYS A 519 3.49 8.87 4.11
N ASP A 520 3.70 8.72 2.81
CA ASP A 520 4.90 9.25 2.16
C ASP A 520 4.57 10.33 1.13
N VAL A 521 3.39 10.30 0.52
CA VAL A 521 3.05 11.14 -0.65
C VAL A 521 2.10 12.28 -0.29
N LEU A 522 1.01 12.01 0.43
CA LEU A 522 -0.09 12.94 0.73
C LEU A 522 0.01 13.58 2.13
N LYS A 523 1.22 13.66 2.66
CA LYS A 523 1.51 14.14 4.03
C LYS A 523 1.17 15.62 4.24
#